data_AF-A0A528LTS1-F1
#
_entry.id   AF-A0A528LTS1-F1
#
_cell.length_a   1.000
_cell.length_b   1.000
_cell.length_c   1.000
_cell.angle_alpha   90.00
_cell.angle_beta   90.00
_cell.angle_gamma   90.00
#
_symmetry.space_group_name_H-M   'P 1'
#
loop_
_entity.id
_entity.type
_entity.pdbx_description
1 polymer ?
#
loop_
_entity_poly.entity_id
_entity_poly.type
_entity_poly.pdbx_seq_one_letter_code
_entity_poly.pdbx_strand_id
1 'polypeptide(L)'
;MATAKKSAKATTKGLEDLFLDGLKDLYYAEKKILRALPKMAKGAESEKVTAAFEKHRMETEAHVDRLEEVFEKFGKAARGKTCPA
;
A
#
# COMPACT_ATOMS: atom_id res chain seq x y z
N MET A 1 -39.42 -5.55 -31.37
CA MET A 1 -38.20 -6.12 -30.74
C MET A 1 -37.49 -4.99 -30.01
N ALA A 2 -37.56 -4.98 -28.68
CA ALA A 2 -36.91 -3.98 -27.85
C ALA A 2 -35.54 -4.51 -27.40
N THR A 3 -34.46 -3.89 -27.85
CA THR A 3 -33.12 -4.09 -27.25
C THR A 3 -32.77 -2.86 -26.44
N ALA A 4 -33.09 -2.91 -25.14
CA ALA A 4 -32.68 -1.91 -24.18
C ALA A 4 -31.15 -1.98 -23.99
N LYS A 5 -30.47 -0.90 -24.35
CA LYS A 5 -29.04 -0.69 -24.20
C LYS A 5 -28.70 -0.64 -22.70
N LYS A 6 -27.91 -1.62 -22.23
CA LYS A 6 -27.43 -1.72 -20.85
C LYS A 6 -26.63 -0.47 -20.48
N SER A 7 -27.19 0.38 -19.62
CA SER A 7 -26.50 1.56 -19.08
C SER A 7 -25.34 1.11 -18.19
N ALA A 8 -24.14 1.57 -18.50
CA ALA A 8 -22.96 1.39 -17.65
C ALA A 8 -23.16 2.20 -16.37
N LYS A 9 -23.47 1.52 -15.26
CA LYS A 9 -23.53 2.12 -13.94
C LYS A 9 -22.12 2.59 -13.57
N ALA A 10 -21.86 3.89 -13.70
CA ALA A 10 -20.79 4.54 -12.94
C ALA A 10 -21.15 4.37 -11.47
N THR A 11 -20.66 3.29 -10.86
CA THR A 11 -20.75 3.08 -9.42
C THR A 11 -19.96 4.21 -8.77
N THR A 12 -20.67 5.17 -8.21
CA THR A 12 -20.14 6.04 -7.16
C THR A 12 -19.48 5.14 -6.13
N LYS A 13 -18.14 5.07 -6.16
CA LYS A 13 -17.36 4.40 -5.13
C LYS A 13 -17.70 5.08 -3.81
N GLY A 14 -18.15 4.29 -2.84
CA GLY A 14 -18.45 4.82 -1.51
C GLY A 14 -17.17 5.30 -0.81
N LEU A 15 -17.31 5.97 0.32
CA LEU A 15 -16.16 6.33 1.16
C LEU A 15 -15.37 5.09 1.59
N GLU A 16 -16.03 3.95 1.81
CA GLU A 16 -15.36 2.68 2.10
C GLU A 16 -14.48 2.19 0.94
N ASP A 17 -14.98 2.29 -0.30
CA ASP A 17 -14.20 1.89 -1.48
C ASP A 17 -12.97 2.79 -1.67
N LEU A 18 -13.13 4.10 -1.45
CA LEU A 18 -12.03 5.06 -1.50
C LEU A 18 -10.99 4.78 -0.41
N PHE A 19 -11.44 4.49 0.81
CA PHE A 19 -10.57 4.13 1.93
C PHE A 19 -9.78 2.85 1.64
N LEU A 20 -10.44 1.81 1.17
CA LEU A 20 -9.79 0.54 0.83
C LEU A 20 -8.85 0.62 -0.36
N ASP A 21 -9.14 1.47 -1.35
CA ASP A 21 -8.20 1.72 -2.43
C ASP A 21 -6.96 2.47 -1.92
N GLY A 22 -7.13 3.48 -1.06
CA GLY A 22 -6.00 4.16 -0.40
C GLY A 22 -5.14 3.23 0.46
N LEU A 23 -5.76 2.30 1.20
CA LEU A 23 -5.01 1.29 1.96
C LEU A 23 -4.19 0.37 1.05
N LYS A 24 -4.68 0.04 -0.15
CA LYS A 24 -3.92 -0.80 -1.11
C LYS A 24 -2.73 -0.05 -1.67
N ASP A 25 -2.89 1.26 -1.95
CA ASP A 25 -1.80 2.11 -2.43
C ASP A 25 -0.72 2.27 -1.35
N LEU A 26 -1.11 2.51 -0.10
CA LEU A 26 -0.19 2.58 1.02
C LEU A 26 0.54 1.26 1.25
N TYR A 27 -0.17 0.13 1.22
CA TYR A 27 0.43 -1.19 1.36
C TYR A 27 1.44 -1.51 0.26
N TYR A 28 1.15 -1.12 -0.99
CA TYR A 28 2.11 -1.24 -2.08
C TYR A 28 3.35 -0.36 -1.84
N ALA A 29 3.15 0.89 -1.43
CA ALA A 29 4.24 1.82 -1.14
C ALA A 29 5.16 1.31 -0.03
N GLU A 30 4.59 0.80 1.07
CA GLU A 30 5.35 0.22 2.19
C GLU A 30 6.16 -1.01 1.73
N LYS A 31 5.57 -1.90 0.93
CA LYS A 31 6.33 -3.03 0.35
C LYS A 31 7.44 -2.59 -0.61
N LYS A 32 7.24 -1.48 -1.35
CA LYS A 32 8.25 -0.91 -2.27
C LYS A 32 9.39 -0.28 -1.48
N ILE A 33 9.08 0.55 -0.46
CA ILE A 33 10.11 1.21 0.36
C ILE A 33 10.87 0.21 1.23
N LEU A 34 10.21 -0.83 1.73
CA LEU A 34 10.86 -1.90 2.51
C LEU A 34 12.03 -2.55 1.74
N ARG A 35 11.87 -2.73 0.42
CA ARG A 35 12.91 -3.27 -0.47
C ARG A 35 13.98 -2.23 -0.84
N ALA A 36 13.64 -0.94 -0.78
CA ALA A 36 14.54 0.16 -1.11
C ALA A 36 15.44 0.55 0.08
N LEU A 37 14.93 0.52 1.32
CA LEU A 37 15.64 0.97 2.52
C LEU A 37 17.01 0.30 2.72
N PRO A 38 17.19 -1.03 2.52
CA PRO A 38 18.52 -1.63 2.59
C PRO A 38 19.51 -1.09 1.56
N LYS A 39 19.04 -0.67 0.38
CA LYS A 39 19.90 -0.06 -0.66
C LYS A 39 20.27 1.36 -0.28
N MET A 40 19.34 2.11 0.31
CA MET A 40 19.59 3.47 0.80
C MET A 40 20.57 3.47 1.98
N ALA A 41 20.44 2.52 2.92
CA ALA A 41 21.37 2.33 4.02
C ALA A 41 22.81 2.05 3.53
N LYS A 42 22.95 1.18 2.52
CA LYS A 42 24.25 0.85 1.89
C LYS A 42 24.87 2.02 1.10
N GLY A 43 24.04 2.92 0.57
CA GLY A 43 24.49 4.09 -0.18
C GLY A 43 24.78 5.32 0.69
N ALA A 44 24.48 5.26 1.98
CA ALA A 44 24.71 6.38 2.89
C ALA A 44 26.17 6.41 3.36
N GLU A 45 26.80 7.58 3.29
CA GLU A 45 28.17 7.81 3.77
C GLU A 45 28.23 8.08 5.28
N SER A 46 27.13 8.57 5.86
CA SER A 46 27.04 8.88 7.28
C SER A 46 26.44 7.72 8.07
N GLU A 47 27.14 7.26 9.09
CA GLU A 47 26.66 6.20 10.00
C GLU A 47 25.30 6.53 10.62
N LYS A 48 25.06 7.80 10.95
CA LYS A 48 23.78 8.27 11.49
C LYS A 48 22.64 8.08 10.48
N VAL A 49 22.91 8.31 9.20
CA VAL A 49 21.93 8.16 8.12
C VAL A 49 21.70 6.67 7.81
N THR A 50 22.75 5.85 7.81
CA THR A 50 22.64 4.38 7.71
C THR A 50 21.74 3.83 8.81
N ALA A 51 22.01 4.18 10.07
CA ALA A 51 21.20 3.74 11.21
C ALA A 51 19.74 4.22 11.12
N ALA A 52 19.50 5.42 10.59
CA ALA A 52 18.15 5.92 10.35
C ALA A 52 17.39 5.08 9.32
N PHE A 53 18.02 4.68 8.21
CA PHE A 53 17.40 3.80 7.22
C PHE A 53 17.13 2.39 7.77
N GLU A 54 18.04 1.84 8.56
CA GLU A 54 17.84 0.53 9.21
C GLU A 54 16.69 0.56 10.23
N LYS A 55 16.64 1.62 11.07
CA LYS A 55 15.52 1.85 11.98
C LYS A 55 14.21 1.96 11.22
N HIS A 56 14.19 2.76 10.17
CA HIS A 56 12.98 2.97 9.38
C HIS A 56 12.52 1.68 8.69
N ARG A 57 13.45 0.81 8.29
CA ARG A 57 13.11 -0.51 7.74
C ARG A 57 12.32 -1.35 8.75
N MET A 58 12.75 -1.38 10.01
CA MET A 58 12.04 -2.11 11.08
C MET A 58 10.65 -1.51 11.33
N GLU A 59 10.52 -0.18 11.31
CA GLU A 59 9.23 0.49 11.40
C GLU A 59 8.33 0.10 10.22
N THR A 60 8.84 0.15 8.98
CA THR A 60 8.12 -0.25 7.77
C THR A 60 7.63 -1.70 7.83
N GLU A 61 8.40 -2.65 8.35
CA GLU A 61 7.93 -4.04 8.54
C GLU A 61 6.69 -4.07 9.45
N ALA A 62 6.74 -3.39 10.60
CA ALA A 62 5.58 -3.28 11.48
C ALA A 62 4.40 -2.50 10.85
N HIS A 63 4.66 -1.59 9.91
CA HIS A 63 3.61 -0.89 9.17
C HIS A 63 2.89 -1.84 8.21
N VAL A 64 3.64 -2.69 7.50
CA VAL A 64 3.10 -3.70 6.60
C VAL A 64 2.21 -4.66 7.39
N ASP A 65 2.68 -5.18 8.52
CA ASP A 65 1.91 -6.10 9.38
C ASP A 65 0.60 -5.46 9.86
N ARG A 66 0.65 -4.20 10.32
CA ARG A 66 -0.56 -3.46 10.73
C ARG A 66 -1.55 -3.26 9.59
N LEU A 67 -1.07 -3.03 8.37
CA LEU A 67 -1.95 -2.92 7.21
C LEU A 67 -2.62 -4.26 6.88
N GLU A 68 -1.92 -5.38 7.04
CA GLU A 68 -2.49 -6.72 6.89
C GLU A 68 -3.61 -6.98 7.91
N GLU A 69 -3.38 -6.65 9.19
CA GLU A 69 -4.43 -6.73 10.23
C GLU A 69 -5.65 -5.85 9.90
N VAL A 70 -5.44 -4.64 9.36
CA VAL A 70 -6.54 -3.77 8.95
C VAL A 70 -7.33 -4.43 7.82
N PHE A 71 -6.68 -4.97 6.79
CA PHE A 71 -7.36 -5.67 5.71
C PHE A 71 -8.18 -6.88 6.22
N GLU A 72 -7.65 -7.64 7.16
CA GLU A 72 -8.36 -8.75 7.81
C GLU A 72 -9.63 -8.28 8.54
N LYS A 73 -9.57 -7.15 9.25
CA LYS A 73 -10.76 -6.54 9.91
C LYS A 73 -11.86 -6.15 8.92
N PHE A 74 -11.51 -5.84 7.68
CA PHE A 74 -12.48 -5.58 6.60
C PHE A 74 -12.91 -6.86 5.85
N GLY A 75 -12.43 -8.05 6.25
CA GLY A 75 -12.71 -9.31 5.57
C GLY A 75 -12.16 -9.37 4.14
N LYS A 76 -11.14 -8.55 3.83
CA LYS A 76 -10.56 -8.40 2.50
C LYS A 76 -9.11 -8.86 2.55
N ALA A 77 -8.64 -9.58 1.53
CA ALA A 77 -7.23 -9.94 1.45
C ALA A 77 -6.37 -8.70 1.22
N ALA A 78 -5.23 -8.60 1.91
CA ALA A 78 -4.20 -7.58 1.68
C ALA A 78 -3.51 -7.80 0.33
N ARG A 79 -4.23 -7.54 -0.76
CA ARG A 79 -3.70 -7.56 -2.13
C ARG A 79 -3.32 -6.15 -2.51
N GLY A 80 -2.01 -5.87 -2.53
CA GLY A 80 -1.49 -4.65 -3.13
C GLY A 80 -1.97 -4.54 -4.57
N LYS A 81 -2.42 -3.35 -4.96
CA LYS A 81 -2.50 -2.98 -6.38
C LYS A 81 -1.13 -2.49 -6.79
N THR A 82 -0.70 -2.79 -8.02
CA THR A 82 0.49 -2.16 -8.58
C THR A 82 0.23 -0.66 -8.67
N CYS A 83 0.80 0.14 -7.77
CA CYS A 83 0.69 1.59 -7.83
C CYS A 83 1.73 2.10 -8.87
N PRO A 84 1.29 2.86 -9.89
CA PRO A 84 2.19 3.42 -10.90
C PRO A 84 3.01 4.63 -10.39
N ALA A 85 2.80 5.07 -9.14
CA ALA A 85 3.52 6.19 -8.52
C ALA A 85 5.01 5.87 -8.25
#